data_AF-A0A550H0D3-F1
#
_entry.id   AF-A0A550H0D3-F1
#
_cell.length_a   1.000
_cell.length_b   1.000
_cell.length_c   1.000
_cell.angle_alpha   90.00
_cell.angle_beta   90.00
_cell.angle_gamma   90.00
#
_symmetry.space_group_name_H-M   'P 1'
#
loop_
_entity.id
_entity.type
_entity.pdbx_description
1 polymer ?
#
loop_
_entity_poly.entity_id
_entity_poly.type
_entity_poly.pdbx_seq_one_letter_code
_entity_poly.pdbx_strand_id
1 'polypeptide(L)'
;MPQDMIWLEALFKRLPFQYDNLRSQVLARILFLAGIWLSGLVIYSVEGLSTQYISNFGLFFGIFASSLLPLYGTYMVQKALPSAINDVEPLLDMGESEFTELSKRITGYAYSFKPVAVIGLILMALISNARVLISDLSVGISLKLIWDILLEFFFFLLSGTGIWLGLSIWLSVLIISRQPFNHLYTDVGTKFRGLAMLILWFTAFYFIAISLGVATSLLGSSAVSLLDLLFSPFSLFLILGFLWVLFPFISIHQALSQIKQANLDEINKEYQALISRLDEKSSSDESITVIKELLSLQVRERMVSNMEEWPINIGFVTKLLTLVLIPAIVRVSVELFNRYLL
;
A
#
# COMPACT_ATOMS: atom_id res chain seq x y z
N MET A 1 9.82 -14.27 20.87
CA MET A 1 9.44 -12.84 20.80
C MET A 1 7.93 -12.76 20.64
N PRO A 2 7.20 -11.93 21.40
CA PRO A 2 5.83 -11.62 21.02
C PRO A 2 5.94 -10.89 19.68
N GLN A 3 5.50 -11.53 18.61
CA GLN A 3 5.37 -10.88 17.33
C GLN A 3 4.34 -9.77 17.52
N ASP A 4 4.78 -8.52 17.44
CA ASP A 4 3.85 -7.42 17.30
C ASP A 4 2.98 -7.74 16.07
N MET A 5 1.68 -7.82 16.31
CA MET A 5 0.69 -8.21 15.30
C MET A 5 -0.25 -7.04 15.10
N ILE A 6 -0.59 -6.79 13.84
CA ILE A 6 -1.68 -5.88 13.53
C ILE A 6 -2.94 -6.37 14.25
N TRP A 7 -3.71 -5.45 14.83
CA TRP A 7 -4.87 -5.77 15.66
C TRP A 7 -5.90 -6.69 14.97
N LEU A 8 -6.08 -6.56 13.65
CA LEU A 8 -6.91 -7.45 12.85
C LEU A 8 -6.33 -8.86 12.78
N GLU A 9 -5.03 -9.02 12.62
CA GLU A 9 -4.41 -10.35 12.63
C GLU A 9 -4.50 -11.00 14.01
N ALA A 10 -4.49 -10.22 15.09
CA ALA A 10 -4.77 -10.73 16.43
C ALA A 10 -6.20 -11.28 16.57
N LEU A 11 -7.17 -10.72 15.84
CA LEU A 11 -8.54 -11.25 15.76
C LEU A 11 -8.57 -12.58 15.00
N PHE A 12 -7.97 -12.64 13.80
CA PHE A 12 -8.02 -13.83 12.94
C PHE A 12 -7.14 -14.98 13.43
N LYS A 13 -6.05 -14.70 14.16
CA LYS A 13 -5.17 -15.72 14.74
C LYS A 13 -5.88 -16.65 15.73
N ARG A 14 -6.95 -16.19 16.36
CA ARG A 14 -7.74 -16.99 17.31
C ARG A 14 -8.69 -17.98 16.63
N LEU A 15 -8.92 -17.83 15.33
CA LEU A 15 -9.81 -18.70 14.59
C LEU A 15 -9.09 -20.00 14.19
N PRO A 16 -9.80 -21.13 14.06
CA PRO A 16 -9.21 -22.45 13.76
C PRO A 16 -8.75 -22.60 12.30
N PHE A 17 -8.49 -21.51 11.58
CA PHE A 17 -8.05 -21.52 10.19
C PHE A 17 -6.52 -21.58 10.11
N GLN A 18 -6.01 -22.29 9.10
CA GLN A 18 -4.57 -22.30 8.80
C GLN A 18 -4.10 -20.87 8.47
N TYR A 19 -3.21 -20.34 9.29
CA TYR A 19 -2.70 -18.98 9.16
C TYR A 19 -1.94 -18.76 7.84
N ASP A 20 -1.15 -19.76 7.41
CA ASP A 20 -0.31 -19.63 6.22
C ASP A 20 -1.05 -19.81 4.89
N ASN A 21 -2.28 -20.33 4.93
CA ASN A 21 -3.07 -20.63 3.74
C ASN A 21 -3.94 -19.44 3.34
N LEU A 22 -3.56 -18.78 2.24
CA LEU A 22 -4.25 -17.62 1.70
C LEU A 22 -5.76 -17.84 1.50
N ARG A 23 -6.15 -18.99 0.94
CA ARG A 23 -7.57 -19.27 0.65
C ARG A 23 -8.39 -19.36 1.93
N SER A 24 -7.82 -19.99 2.96
CA SER A 24 -8.46 -20.09 4.28
C SER A 24 -8.63 -18.71 4.92
N GLN A 25 -7.61 -17.86 4.81
CA GLN A 25 -7.63 -16.50 5.34
C GLN A 25 -8.65 -15.58 4.63
N VAL A 26 -8.78 -15.70 3.31
CA VAL A 26 -9.81 -14.98 2.55
C VAL A 26 -11.21 -15.45 2.96
N LEU A 27 -11.43 -16.76 3.03
CA LEU A 27 -12.71 -17.33 3.44
C LEU A 27 -13.10 -16.89 4.85
N ALA A 28 -12.17 -16.93 5.81
CA ALA A 28 -12.40 -16.50 7.18
C ALA A 28 -12.86 -15.03 7.26
N ARG A 29 -12.25 -14.14 6.47
CA ARG A 29 -12.61 -12.71 6.41
C ARG A 29 -13.99 -12.48 5.77
N ILE A 30 -14.31 -13.24 4.71
CA ILE A 30 -15.63 -13.21 4.09
C ILE A 30 -16.70 -13.68 5.08
N LEU A 31 -16.46 -14.81 5.76
CA LEU A 31 -17.37 -15.34 6.77
C LEU A 31 -17.54 -14.38 7.95
N PHE A 32 -16.47 -13.70 8.37
CA PHE A 32 -16.53 -12.69 9.41
C PHE A 32 -17.44 -11.51 9.02
N LEU A 33 -17.28 -10.96 7.80
CA LEU A 33 -18.17 -9.91 7.30
C LEU A 33 -19.61 -10.39 7.11
N ALA A 34 -19.80 -11.62 6.63
CA ALA A 34 -21.12 -12.23 6.53
C ALA A 34 -21.78 -12.38 7.91
N GLY A 35 -21.00 -12.72 8.94
CA GLY A 35 -21.45 -12.74 10.33
C GLY A 35 -21.95 -11.38 10.82
N ILE A 36 -21.20 -10.31 10.53
CA ILE A 36 -21.61 -8.93 10.84
C ILE A 36 -22.92 -8.57 10.12
N TRP A 37 -23.05 -8.93 8.85
CA TRP A 37 -24.29 -8.71 8.11
C TRP A 37 -25.49 -9.46 8.74
N LEU A 38 -25.31 -10.74 9.05
CA LEU A 38 -26.35 -11.56 9.65
C LEU A 38 -26.79 -11.04 11.02
N SER A 39 -25.87 -10.54 11.86
CA SER A 39 -26.25 -9.91 13.13
C SER A 39 -27.08 -8.64 12.91
N GLY A 40 -26.77 -7.83 11.90
CA GLY A 40 -27.61 -6.69 11.53
C GLY A 40 -29.03 -7.12 11.11
N LEU A 41 -29.13 -8.18 10.29
CA LEU A 41 -30.42 -8.73 9.89
C LEU A 41 -31.25 -9.20 11.09
N VAL A 42 -30.64 -9.89 12.07
CA VAL A 42 -31.33 -10.33 13.29
C VAL A 42 -31.84 -9.12 14.07
N ILE A 43 -31.01 -8.10 14.28
CA ILE A 43 -31.35 -6.89 15.03
C ILE A 43 -32.52 -6.14 14.38
N TYR A 44 -32.44 -5.92 13.07
CA TYR A 44 -33.52 -5.27 12.32
C TYR A 44 -34.80 -6.13 12.30
N SER A 45 -34.68 -7.45 12.32
CA SER A 45 -35.84 -8.35 12.37
C SER A 45 -36.57 -8.28 13.72
N VAL A 46 -35.84 -8.14 14.84
CA VAL A 46 -36.44 -7.96 16.17
C VAL A 46 -37.30 -6.70 16.24
N GLU A 47 -36.93 -5.65 15.51
CA GLU A 47 -37.69 -4.39 15.42
C GLU A 47 -38.73 -4.37 14.27
N GLY A 48 -38.92 -5.48 13.55
CA GLY A 48 -39.87 -5.55 12.43
C GLY A 48 -39.43 -4.81 11.15
N LEU A 49 -38.14 -4.48 11.03
CA LEU A 49 -37.53 -3.70 9.94
C LEU A 49 -36.70 -4.56 8.98
N SER A 50 -36.92 -5.88 8.93
CA SER A 50 -36.14 -6.81 8.10
C SER A 50 -36.19 -6.46 6.61
N THR A 51 -37.36 -6.07 6.10
CA THR A 51 -37.53 -5.66 4.69
C THR A 51 -36.69 -4.44 4.35
N GLN A 52 -36.59 -3.46 5.25
CA GLN A 52 -35.75 -2.28 5.07
C GLN A 52 -34.26 -2.65 5.06
N TYR A 53 -33.84 -3.57 5.93
CA TYR A 53 -32.46 -4.04 5.96
C TYR A 53 -32.08 -4.76 4.65
N ILE A 54 -32.94 -5.65 4.17
CA ILE A 54 -32.74 -6.41 2.93
C ILE A 54 -32.78 -5.49 1.71
N SER A 55 -33.68 -4.49 1.66
CA SER A 55 -33.71 -3.53 0.56
C SER A 55 -32.43 -2.71 0.46
N ASN A 56 -31.72 -2.52 1.57
CA ASN A 56 -30.42 -1.84 1.62
C ASN A 56 -29.22 -2.76 1.32
N PHE A 57 -29.45 -3.97 0.78
CA PHE A 57 -28.39 -4.93 0.48
C PHE A 57 -27.26 -4.33 -0.38
N GLY A 58 -27.58 -3.50 -1.37
CA GLY A 58 -26.58 -2.87 -2.24
C GLY A 58 -25.60 -1.97 -1.48
N LEU A 59 -26.08 -1.23 -0.47
CA LEU A 59 -25.26 -0.40 0.39
C LEU A 59 -24.32 -1.28 1.23
N PHE A 60 -24.85 -2.31 1.89
CA PHE A 60 -24.05 -3.23 2.70
C PHE A 60 -23.02 -3.99 1.86
N PHE A 61 -23.39 -4.41 0.65
CA PHE A 61 -22.47 -5.03 -0.29
C PHE A 61 -21.29 -4.12 -0.63
N GLY A 62 -21.56 -2.84 -0.93
CA GLY A 62 -20.52 -1.85 -1.20
C GLY A 62 -19.57 -1.66 -0.02
N ILE A 63 -20.11 -1.52 1.20
CA ILE A 63 -19.31 -1.37 2.41
C ILE A 63 -18.50 -2.62 2.71
N PHE A 64 -19.06 -3.82 2.56
CA PHE A 64 -18.31 -5.06 2.80
C PHE A 64 -17.24 -5.30 1.75
N ALA A 65 -17.52 -5.01 0.47
CA ALA A 65 -16.55 -5.12 -0.59
C ALA A 65 -15.34 -4.19 -0.34
N SER A 66 -15.58 -2.94 0.08
CA SER A 66 -14.49 -2.02 0.42
C SER A 66 -13.76 -2.45 1.71
N SER A 67 -14.46 -3.02 2.68
CA SER A 67 -13.92 -3.51 3.96
C SER A 67 -13.06 -4.76 3.82
N LEU A 68 -13.27 -5.58 2.79
CA LEU A 68 -12.40 -6.72 2.51
C LEU A 68 -10.96 -6.27 2.21
N LEU A 69 -10.77 -5.07 1.65
CA LEU A 69 -9.46 -4.57 1.28
C LEU A 69 -8.53 -4.33 2.48
N PRO A 70 -8.90 -3.57 3.53
CA PRO A 70 -8.06 -3.45 4.72
C PRO A 70 -7.94 -4.77 5.48
N LEU A 71 -9.00 -5.60 5.52
CA LEU A 71 -8.93 -6.93 6.15
C LEU A 71 -7.89 -7.82 5.47
N TYR A 72 -7.85 -7.84 4.14
CA TYR A 72 -6.88 -8.63 3.39
C TYR A 72 -5.48 -7.95 3.36
N GLY A 73 -5.46 -6.63 3.28
CA GLY A 73 -4.24 -5.83 3.25
C GLY A 73 -3.41 -6.00 4.52
N THR A 74 -4.05 -6.07 5.69
CA THR A 74 -3.37 -6.35 6.96
C THR A 74 -2.63 -7.70 6.94
N TYR A 75 -3.27 -8.76 6.45
CA TYR A 75 -2.62 -10.07 6.28
C TYR A 75 -1.41 -10.01 5.35
N MET A 76 -1.57 -9.36 4.19
CA MET A 76 -0.49 -9.22 3.21
C MET A 76 0.69 -8.43 3.78
N VAL A 77 0.43 -7.32 4.47
CA VAL A 77 1.48 -6.50 5.10
C VAL A 77 2.16 -7.25 6.24
N GLN A 78 1.41 -7.95 7.09
CA GLN A 78 1.97 -8.76 8.17
C GLN A 78 2.97 -9.80 7.65
N LYS A 79 2.69 -10.39 6.48
CA LYS A 79 3.54 -11.40 5.85
C LYS A 79 4.69 -10.81 5.02
N ALA A 80 4.42 -9.77 4.25
CA ALA A 80 5.36 -9.25 3.26
C ALA A 80 6.35 -8.22 3.83
N LEU A 81 5.92 -7.39 4.80
CA LEU A 81 6.75 -6.30 5.31
C LEU A 81 8.05 -6.80 5.97
N PRO A 82 8.05 -7.81 6.85
CA PRO A 82 9.30 -8.31 7.45
C PRO A 82 10.26 -8.85 6.38
N SER A 83 9.74 -9.60 5.40
CA SER A 83 10.55 -10.10 4.29
C SER A 83 11.16 -8.96 3.48
N ALA A 84 10.36 -7.95 3.13
CA ALA A 84 10.82 -6.81 2.34
C ALA A 84 11.87 -5.97 3.08
N ILE A 85 11.80 -5.88 4.42
CA ILE A 85 12.83 -5.21 5.24
C ILE A 85 14.12 -6.03 5.22
N ASN A 86 14.04 -7.34 5.45
CA ASN A 86 15.20 -8.23 5.46
C ASN A 86 15.89 -8.32 4.09
N ASP A 87 15.14 -8.21 2.99
CA ASP A 87 15.71 -8.19 1.65
C ASP A 87 16.63 -6.97 1.42
N VAL A 88 16.41 -5.87 2.14
CA VAL A 88 17.20 -4.64 2.00
C VAL A 88 18.39 -4.60 2.98
N GLU A 89 18.41 -5.42 4.03
CA GLU A 89 19.53 -5.56 4.97
C GLU A 89 20.93 -5.56 4.31
N PRO A 90 21.23 -6.41 3.31
CA PRO A 90 22.58 -6.46 2.73
C PRO A 90 22.99 -5.19 1.98
N LEU A 91 22.03 -4.34 1.63
CA LEU A 91 22.30 -3.07 0.94
C LEU A 91 22.68 -1.95 1.90
N LEU A 92 22.31 -2.06 3.17
CA LEU A 92 22.52 -1.02 4.16
C LEU A 92 23.93 -1.15 4.75
N ASP A 93 24.65 -0.03 4.81
CA ASP A 93 25.95 0.04 5.49
C ASP A 93 25.73 0.24 6.99
N MET A 94 25.17 -0.79 7.63
CA MET A 94 24.81 -0.75 9.05
C MET A 94 25.17 -2.08 9.73
N GLY A 95 25.47 -2.02 11.02
CA GLY A 95 25.69 -3.23 11.82
C GLY A 95 24.40 -3.99 12.11
N GLU A 96 24.49 -5.29 12.43
CA GLU A 96 23.34 -6.16 12.75
C GLU A 96 22.46 -5.59 13.89
N SER A 97 23.09 -4.99 14.91
CA SER A 97 22.37 -4.36 16.03
C SER A 97 21.57 -3.14 15.59
N GLU A 98 22.14 -2.28 14.74
CA GLU A 98 21.49 -1.07 14.22
C GLU A 98 20.34 -1.45 13.28
N PHE A 99 20.55 -2.44 12.42
CA PHE A 99 19.50 -2.98 11.55
C PHE A 99 18.35 -3.59 12.35
N THR A 100 18.65 -4.34 13.42
CA THR A 100 17.63 -4.92 14.30
C THR A 100 16.80 -3.83 14.98
N GLU A 101 17.44 -2.74 15.45
CA GLU A 101 16.73 -1.61 16.03
C GLU A 101 15.85 -0.89 15.00
N LEU A 102 16.37 -0.66 13.79
CA LEU A 102 15.63 -0.08 12.68
C LEU A 102 14.40 -0.92 12.31
N SER A 103 14.59 -2.23 12.12
CA SER A 103 13.52 -3.18 11.78
C SER A 103 12.45 -3.22 12.87
N LYS A 104 12.86 -3.25 14.14
CA LYS A 104 11.94 -3.16 15.28
C LYS A 104 11.17 -1.84 15.32
N ARG A 105 11.82 -0.72 14.99
CA ARG A 105 11.16 0.59 14.93
C ARG A 105 10.12 0.64 13.81
N ILE A 106 10.48 0.18 12.61
CA ILE A 106 9.57 0.13 11.46
C ILE A 106 8.36 -0.76 11.75
N THR A 107 8.59 -1.99 12.20
CA THR A 107 7.52 -2.94 12.52
C THR A 107 6.66 -2.47 13.69
N GLY A 108 7.26 -1.90 14.74
CA GLY A 108 6.54 -1.33 15.88
C GLY A 108 5.60 -0.18 15.49
N TYR A 109 5.99 0.67 14.55
CA TYR A 109 5.08 1.68 14.00
C TYR A 109 3.99 1.06 13.12
N ALA A 110 4.38 0.17 12.20
CA ALA A 110 3.45 -0.46 11.26
C ALA A 110 2.33 -1.25 11.97
N TYR A 111 2.64 -1.88 13.10
CA TYR A 111 1.72 -2.73 13.85
C TYR A 111 1.00 -2.01 14.99
N SER A 112 1.21 -0.70 15.15
CA SER A 112 0.59 0.09 16.22
C SER A 112 -0.90 0.32 15.98
N PHE A 113 -1.73 0.00 16.98
CA PHE A 113 -3.17 0.26 16.96
C PHE A 113 -3.54 1.72 17.27
N LYS A 114 -2.71 2.43 18.05
CA LYS A 114 -3.01 3.81 18.49
C LYS A 114 -3.33 4.77 17.32
N PRO A 115 -2.50 4.86 16.26
CA PRO A 115 -2.79 5.75 15.13
C PRO A 115 -4.04 5.31 14.35
N VAL A 116 -4.29 4.00 14.24
CA VAL A 116 -5.51 3.46 13.62
C VAL A 116 -6.75 3.97 14.35
N ALA A 117 -6.76 3.88 15.69
CA ALA A 117 -7.87 4.35 16.50
C ALA A 117 -8.08 5.87 16.37
N VAL A 118 -6.99 6.65 16.39
CA VAL A 118 -7.06 8.10 16.21
C VAL A 118 -7.61 8.47 14.83
N ILE A 119 -7.11 7.85 13.76
CA ILE A 119 -7.60 8.11 12.39
C ILE A 119 -9.07 7.70 12.28
N GLY A 120 -9.45 6.52 12.80
CA GLY A 120 -10.84 6.07 12.80
C GLY A 120 -11.79 7.03 13.52
N LEU A 121 -11.39 7.54 14.69
CA LEU A 121 -12.17 8.53 15.43
C LEU A 121 -12.28 9.87 14.69
N ILE A 122 -11.20 10.33 14.04
CA ILE A 122 -11.22 11.55 13.23
C ILE A 122 -12.15 11.38 12.03
N LEU A 123 -12.06 10.26 11.31
CA LEU A 123 -12.94 9.96 10.18
C LEU A 123 -14.40 9.90 10.61
N MET A 124 -14.67 9.24 11.74
CA MET A 124 -16.01 9.21 12.32
C MET A 124 -16.50 10.63 12.63
N ALA A 125 -15.70 11.46 13.29
CA ALA A 125 -16.10 12.83 13.64
C ALA A 125 -16.36 13.72 12.40
N LEU A 126 -15.60 13.52 11.31
CA LEU A 126 -15.70 14.35 10.09
C LEU A 126 -16.75 13.87 9.10
N ILE A 127 -16.95 12.56 8.98
CA ILE A 127 -17.76 11.93 7.92
C ILE A 127 -19.08 11.42 8.46
N SER A 128 -19.14 11.00 9.73
CA SER A 128 -20.41 10.51 10.29
C SER A 128 -21.47 11.58 10.20
N ASN A 129 -22.70 11.15 9.95
CA ASN A 129 -23.83 12.05 9.92
C ASN A 129 -24.29 12.32 11.36
N ALA A 130 -23.40 12.89 12.18
CA ALA A 130 -23.58 13.06 13.62
C ALA A 130 -24.91 13.74 13.97
N ARG A 131 -25.46 14.57 13.08
CA ARG A 131 -26.79 15.18 13.23
C ARG A 131 -27.93 14.15 13.23
N VAL A 132 -27.89 13.16 12.33
CA VAL A 132 -28.86 12.05 12.27
C VAL A 132 -28.74 11.18 13.52
N LEU A 133 -27.50 10.94 13.94
CA LEU A 133 -27.19 10.14 15.11
C LEU A 133 -27.72 10.80 16.40
N ILE A 134 -27.53 12.13 16.54
CA ILE A 134 -28.07 12.92 17.66
C ILE A 134 -29.61 12.96 17.63
N SER A 135 -30.23 13.08 16.45
CA SER A 135 -31.69 13.07 16.36
C SER A 135 -32.27 11.72 16.78
N ASP A 136 -31.65 10.62 16.37
CA ASP A 136 -32.13 9.27 16.72
C ASP A 136 -31.94 8.99 18.22
N LEU A 137 -30.82 9.44 18.81
CA LEU A 137 -30.60 9.40 20.26
C LEU A 137 -31.68 10.15 21.06
N SER A 138 -32.26 11.22 20.49
CA SER A 138 -33.31 12.00 21.16
C SER A 138 -34.67 11.30 21.18
N VAL A 139 -34.91 10.37 20.24
CA VAL A 139 -36.14 9.57 20.17
C VAL A 139 -36.09 8.38 21.14
N GLY A 140 -34.88 7.90 21.47
CA GLY A 140 -34.64 6.86 22.47
C GLY A 140 -33.54 5.88 22.03
N ILE A 141 -33.00 5.12 22.97
CA ILE A 141 -31.97 4.11 22.68
C ILE A 141 -32.67 2.83 22.17
N SER A 142 -32.58 2.58 20.87
CA SER A 142 -33.01 1.31 20.25
C SER A 142 -31.83 0.36 20.03
N LEU A 143 -32.12 -0.93 19.87
CA LEU A 143 -31.09 -1.95 19.65
C LEU A 143 -30.48 -1.79 18.25
N LYS A 144 -31.30 -1.37 17.27
CA LYS A 144 -30.85 -0.90 15.97
C LYS A 144 -29.85 0.25 16.07
N LEU A 145 -30.13 1.29 16.87
CA LEU A 145 -29.25 2.45 16.97
C LEU A 145 -27.87 2.07 17.52
N ILE A 146 -27.83 1.23 18.56
CA ILE A 146 -26.57 0.71 19.11
C ILE A 146 -25.80 -0.07 18.04
N TRP A 147 -26.49 -0.91 17.27
CA TRP A 147 -25.88 -1.67 16.19
C TRP A 147 -25.31 -0.78 15.09
N ASP A 148 -26.07 0.19 14.62
CA ASP A 148 -25.66 1.10 13.54
C ASP A 148 -24.40 1.90 13.97
N ILE A 149 -24.35 2.40 15.21
CA ILE A 149 -23.17 3.10 15.77
C ILE A 149 -21.95 2.18 15.82
N LEU A 150 -22.10 0.94 16.33
CA LEU A 150 -21.00 -0.02 16.44
C LEU A 150 -20.48 -0.41 15.06
N LEU A 151 -21.39 -0.61 14.10
CA LEU A 151 -21.07 -0.96 12.73
C LEU A 151 -20.32 0.18 12.04
N GLU A 152 -20.82 1.41 12.17
CA GLU A 152 -20.18 2.61 11.63
C GLU A 152 -18.78 2.82 12.22
N PHE A 153 -18.63 2.72 13.55
CA PHE A 153 -17.34 2.80 14.22
C PHE A 153 -16.37 1.72 13.73
N PHE A 154 -16.84 0.48 13.57
CA PHE A 154 -16.03 -0.61 13.03
C PHE A 154 -15.51 -0.31 11.62
N PHE A 155 -16.36 0.23 10.73
CA PHE A 155 -15.94 0.58 9.37
C PHE A 155 -14.97 1.77 9.32
N PHE A 156 -15.12 2.74 10.21
CA PHE A 156 -14.13 3.81 10.35
C PHE A 156 -12.80 3.30 10.88
N LEU A 157 -12.79 2.33 11.81
CA LEU A 157 -11.55 1.65 12.23
C LEU A 157 -10.90 0.86 11.09
N LEU A 158 -11.68 0.18 10.25
CA LEU A 158 -11.15 -0.51 9.07
C LEU A 158 -10.55 0.46 8.06
N SER A 159 -11.24 1.57 7.80
CA SER A 159 -10.74 2.64 6.93
C SER A 159 -9.46 3.27 7.47
N GLY A 160 -9.43 3.58 8.78
CA GLY A 160 -8.25 4.06 9.48
C GLY A 160 -7.10 3.06 9.43
N THR A 161 -7.39 1.75 9.47
CA THR A 161 -6.39 0.71 9.29
C THR A 161 -5.80 0.74 7.88
N GLY A 162 -6.63 0.83 6.86
CA GLY A 162 -6.17 0.96 5.47
C GLY A 162 -5.25 2.16 5.26
N ILE A 163 -5.64 3.34 5.78
CA ILE A 163 -4.84 4.57 5.71
C ILE A 163 -3.51 4.39 6.47
N TRP A 164 -3.55 3.88 7.70
CA TRP A 164 -2.35 3.70 8.52
C TRP A 164 -1.37 2.70 7.91
N LEU A 165 -1.86 1.60 7.32
CA LEU A 165 -1.01 0.67 6.58
C LEU A 165 -0.28 1.37 5.44
N GLY A 166 -0.97 2.20 4.68
CA GLY A 166 -0.36 2.99 3.62
C GLY A 166 0.72 3.92 4.14
N LEU A 167 0.45 4.61 5.25
CA LEU A 167 1.39 5.54 5.86
C LEU A 167 2.60 4.78 6.40
N SER A 168 2.38 3.61 6.98
CA SER A 168 3.43 2.77 7.55
C SER A 168 4.36 2.24 6.48
N ILE A 169 3.82 1.74 5.37
CA ILE A 169 4.61 1.30 4.21
C ILE A 169 5.41 2.47 3.65
N TRP A 170 4.75 3.60 3.45
CA TRP A 170 5.38 4.82 2.95
C TRP A 170 6.54 5.29 3.85
N LEU A 171 6.31 5.37 5.16
CA LEU A 171 7.34 5.72 6.13
C LEU A 171 8.47 4.69 6.14
N SER A 172 8.18 3.39 6.03
CA SER A 172 9.19 2.33 5.97
C SER A 172 10.14 2.57 4.80
N VAL A 173 9.59 2.85 3.62
CA VAL A 173 10.35 3.14 2.40
C VAL A 173 11.23 4.36 2.60
N LEU A 174 10.68 5.44 3.16
CA LEU A 174 11.42 6.68 3.38
C LEU A 174 12.55 6.55 4.38
N ILE A 175 12.32 5.79 5.45
CA ILE A 175 13.35 5.56 6.46
C ILE A 175 14.47 4.73 5.84
N ILE A 176 14.13 3.66 5.11
CA ILE A 176 15.10 2.77 4.45
C ILE A 176 15.86 3.51 3.35
N SER A 177 15.19 4.30 2.51
CA SER A 177 15.82 5.02 1.39
C SER A 177 16.81 6.11 1.84
N ARG A 178 16.79 6.48 3.12
CA ARG A 178 17.67 7.51 3.72
C ARG A 178 18.83 6.92 4.51
N GLN A 179 18.92 5.59 4.63
CA GLN A 179 20.04 4.95 5.30
C GLN A 179 21.29 4.95 4.41
N PRO A 180 22.50 4.90 4.99
CA PRO A 180 23.71 4.74 4.19
C PRO A 180 23.70 3.39 3.47
N PHE A 181 24.16 3.38 2.22
CA PHE A 181 24.19 2.19 1.37
C PHE A 181 25.62 1.68 1.18
N ASN A 182 25.74 0.36 1.13
CA ASN A 182 26.98 -0.30 0.75
C ASN A 182 27.15 -0.24 -0.78
N HIS A 183 28.13 0.53 -1.23
CA HIS A 183 28.45 0.78 -2.64
C HIS A 183 28.93 -0.50 -3.37
N LEU A 184 29.41 -1.51 -2.66
CA LEU A 184 29.98 -2.72 -3.26
C LEU A 184 28.93 -3.69 -3.85
N TYR A 185 27.64 -3.45 -3.65
CA TYR A 185 26.60 -4.34 -4.18
C TYR A 185 26.22 -4.03 -5.63
N THR A 186 26.27 -5.05 -6.48
CA THR A 186 25.90 -4.98 -7.91
C THR A 186 24.45 -5.36 -8.19
N ASP A 187 23.75 -5.96 -7.22
CA ASP A 187 22.38 -6.48 -7.36
C ASP A 187 21.34 -5.65 -6.57
N VAL A 188 21.53 -4.33 -6.55
CA VAL A 188 20.72 -3.40 -5.75
C VAL A 188 19.25 -3.36 -6.23
N GLY A 189 19.03 -3.45 -7.55
CA GLY A 189 17.70 -3.38 -8.14
C GLY A 189 16.77 -4.52 -7.71
N THR A 190 17.28 -5.76 -7.59
CA THR A 190 16.44 -6.90 -7.18
C THR A 190 16.08 -6.85 -5.71
N LYS A 191 16.96 -6.34 -4.85
CA LYS A 191 16.73 -6.20 -3.41
C LYS A 191 15.71 -5.10 -3.09
N PHE A 192 15.76 -3.97 -3.80
CA PHE A 192 14.71 -2.94 -3.69
C PHE A 192 13.37 -3.36 -4.31
N ARG A 193 13.37 -4.37 -5.18
CA ARG A 193 12.15 -4.84 -5.86
C ARG A 193 11.11 -5.37 -4.88
N GLY A 194 11.49 -6.03 -3.79
CA GLY A 194 10.55 -6.53 -2.77
C GLY A 194 9.74 -5.38 -2.15
N LEU A 195 10.45 -4.32 -1.77
CA LEU A 195 9.88 -3.11 -1.17
C LEU A 195 9.06 -2.30 -2.19
N ALA A 196 9.53 -2.21 -3.43
CA ALA A 196 8.78 -1.63 -4.54
C ALA A 196 7.47 -2.39 -4.83
N MET A 197 7.52 -3.72 -4.87
CA MET A 197 6.34 -4.58 -5.06
C MET A 197 5.34 -4.39 -3.93
N LEU A 198 5.79 -4.21 -2.70
CA LEU A 198 4.90 -3.99 -1.56
C LEU A 198 4.14 -2.66 -1.69
N ILE A 199 4.82 -1.57 -2.07
CA ILE A 199 4.16 -0.30 -2.43
C ILE A 199 3.18 -0.51 -3.59
N LEU A 200 3.57 -1.30 -4.59
CA LEU A 200 2.78 -1.60 -5.78
C LEU A 200 1.45 -2.25 -5.43
N TRP A 201 1.49 -3.30 -4.61
CA TRP A 201 0.32 -4.01 -4.14
C TRP A 201 -0.59 -3.08 -3.35
N PHE A 202 -0.02 -2.30 -2.43
CA PHE A 202 -0.80 -1.34 -1.64
C PHE A 202 -1.47 -0.29 -2.52
N THR A 203 -0.75 0.20 -3.52
CA THR A 203 -1.27 1.16 -4.51
C THR A 203 -2.44 0.57 -5.28
N ALA A 204 -2.32 -0.67 -5.75
CA ALA A 204 -3.39 -1.35 -6.45
C ALA A 204 -4.63 -1.48 -5.55
N PHE A 205 -4.45 -1.91 -4.29
CA PHE A 205 -5.56 -1.99 -3.32
C PHE A 205 -6.22 -0.66 -3.07
N TYR A 206 -5.43 0.41 -2.91
CA TYR A 206 -5.94 1.76 -2.71
C TYR A 206 -6.82 2.23 -3.88
N PHE A 207 -6.35 2.07 -5.12
CA PHE A 207 -7.13 2.49 -6.27
C PHE A 207 -8.33 1.59 -6.56
N ILE A 208 -8.26 0.30 -6.23
CA ILE A 208 -9.44 -0.58 -6.24
C ILE A 208 -10.46 -0.09 -5.20
N ALA A 209 -10.02 0.30 -3.99
CA ALA A 209 -10.91 0.82 -2.95
C ALA A 209 -11.64 2.08 -3.41
N ILE A 210 -10.92 3.05 -3.99
CA ILE A 210 -11.52 4.26 -4.54
C ILE A 210 -12.48 3.91 -5.68
N SER A 211 -12.06 3.03 -6.59
CA SER A 211 -12.88 2.62 -7.73
C SER A 211 -14.20 1.99 -7.29
N LEU A 212 -14.17 1.13 -6.26
CA LEU A 212 -15.37 0.56 -5.64
C LEU A 212 -16.21 1.64 -4.95
N GLY A 213 -15.58 2.55 -4.20
CA GLY A 213 -16.27 3.67 -3.57
C GLY A 213 -17.04 4.52 -4.59
N VAL A 214 -16.37 4.91 -5.68
CA VAL A 214 -16.98 5.64 -6.80
C VAL A 214 -18.09 4.83 -7.46
N ALA A 215 -17.86 3.54 -7.76
CA ALA A 215 -18.88 2.70 -8.37
C ALA A 215 -20.14 2.59 -7.49
N THR A 216 -19.97 2.42 -6.17
CA THR A 216 -21.08 2.33 -5.22
C THR A 216 -21.83 3.65 -5.06
N SER A 217 -21.14 4.80 -5.02
CA SER A 217 -21.81 6.10 -4.97
C SER A 217 -22.61 6.38 -6.24
N LEU A 218 -22.10 5.94 -7.40
CA LEU A 218 -22.75 6.14 -8.69
C LEU A 218 -24.01 5.29 -8.89
N LEU A 219 -24.10 4.13 -8.24
CA LEU A 219 -25.31 3.29 -8.26
C LEU A 219 -26.50 3.96 -7.55
N GLY A 220 -26.23 4.85 -6.58
CA GLY A 220 -27.26 5.58 -5.84
C GLY A 220 -27.77 6.86 -6.50
N SER A 221 -27.14 7.32 -7.59
CA SER A 221 -27.40 8.64 -8.19
C SER A 221 -27.90 8.56 -9.64
N SER A 222 -29.09 9.09 -9.88
CA SER A 222 -29.79 9.04 -11.18
C SER A 222 -29.26 10.03 -12.22
N ALA A 223 -28.57 11.10 -11.81
CA ALA A 223 -27.95 12.08 -12.69
C ALA A 223 -26.75 12.72 -11.97
N VAL A 224 -25.55 12.53 -12.50
CA VAL A 224 -24.33 13.16 -11.98
C VAL A 224 -23.70 13.94 -13.11
N SER A 225 -23.51 15.24 -12.94
CA SER A 225 -22.77 16.05 -13.89
C SER A 225 -21.31 15.60 -13.92
N LEU A 226 -20.66 15.60 -15.09
CA LEU A 226 -19.21 15.37 -15.19
C LEU A 226 -18.42 16.37 -14.33
N LEU A 227 -18.93 17.58 -14.16
CA LEU A 227 -18.38 18.60 -13.27
C LEU A 227 -18.47 18.19 -11.80
N ASP A 228 -19.57 17.57 -11.38
CA ASP A 228 -19.73 17.08 -10.00
C ASP A 228 -18.75 15.94 -9.73
N LEU A 229 -18.45 15.09 -10.71
CA LEU A 229 -17.42 14.06 -10.59
C LEU A 229 -16.02 14.68 -10.41
N LEU A 230 -15.68 15.69 -11.21
CA LEU A 230 -14.38 16.37 -11.16
C LEU A 230 -14.18 17.17 -9.87
N PHE A 231 -15.22 17.80 -9.34
CA PHE A 231 -15.19 18.56 -8.09
C PHE A 231 -15.63 17.75 -6.87
N SER A 232 -15.92 16.46 -7.04
CA SER A 232 -16.27 15.58 -5.93
C SER A 232 -15.08 15.39 -5.00
N PRO A 233 -15.31 15.07 -3.71
CA PRO A 233 -14.26 14.63 -2.80
C PRO A 233 -13.42 13.46 -3.37
N PHE A 234 -13.96 12.67 -4.31
CA PHE A 234 -13.23 11.58 -4.95
C PHE A 234 -12.04 12.07 -5.79
N SER A 235 -12.14 13.22 -6.46
CA SER A 235 -11.02 13.75 -7.24
C SER A 235 -9.86 14.15 -6.32
N LEU A 236 -10.15 14.69 -5.14
CA LEU A 236 -9.14 14.94 -4.11
C LEU A 236 -8.47 13.64 -3.65
N PHE A 237 -9.25 12.57 -3.40
CA PHE A 237 -8.67 11.27 -3.07
C PHE A 237 -7.81 10.71 -4.22
N LEU A 238 -8.21 10.87 -5.48
CA LEU A 238 -7.38 10.44 -6.61
C LEU A 238 -6.05 11.21 -6.69
N ILE A 239 -6.07 12.53 -6.53
CA ILE A 239 -4.87 13.37 -6.52
C ILE A 239 -3.96 12.99 -5.36
N LEU A 240 -4.52 12.92 -4.14
CA LEU A 240 -3.78 12.51 -2.95
C LEU A 240 -3.20 11.11 -3.12
N GLY A 241 -3.97 10.18 -3.66
CA GLY A 241 -3.53 8.84 -3.99
C GLY A 241 -2.36 8.81 -4.96
N PHE A 242 -2.45 9.56 -6.05
CA PHE A 242 -1.38 9.65 -7.02
C PHE A 242 -0.09 10.21 -6.41
N LEU A 243 -0.20 11.28 -5.62
CA LEU A 243 0.94 11.85 -4.90
C LEU A 243 1.53 10.87 -3.88
N TRP A 244 0.67 10.19 -3.13
CA TRP A 244 1.05 9.17 -2.15
C TRP A 244 1.87 8.05 -2.77
N VAL A 245 1.49 7.65 -3.99
CA VAL A 245 2.09 6.55 -4.72
C VAL A 245 3.42 6.93 -5.33
N LEU A 246 3.51 8.12 -5.93
CA LEU A 246 4.73 8.56 -6.58
C LEU A 246 5.87 8.83 -5.59
N PHE A 247 5.56 9.43 -4.45
CA PHE A 247 6.56 9.83 -3.48
C PHE A 247 7.55 8.72 -3.06
N PRO A 248 7.11 7.53 -2.62
CA PRO A 248 8.03 6.46 -2.23
C PRO A 248 8.87 5.96 -3.42
N PHE A 249 8.32 5.96 -4.65
CA PHE A 249 9.09 5.58 -5.83
C PHE A 249 10.15 6.61 -6.20
N ILE A 250 9.86 7.91 -6.02
CA ILE A 250 10.87 8.97 -6.18
C ILE A 250 12.00 8.79 -5.16
N SER A 251 11.67 8.44 -3.91
CA SER A 251 12.70 8.21 -2.89
C SER A 251 13.57 6.98 -3.18
N ILE A 252 12.99 5.88 -3.67
CA ILE A 252 13.76 4.72 -4.12
C ILE A 252 14.62 5.08 -5.34
N HIS A 253 14.07 5.81 -6.31
CA HIS A 253 14.81 6.26 -7.49
C HIS A 253 16.02 7.12 -7.10
N GLN A 254 15.85 8.07 -6.18
CA GLN A 254 16.94 8.89 -5.66
C GLN A 254 18.02 8.04 -4.99
N ALA A 255 17.63 7.06 -4.16
CA ALA A 255 18.57 6.15 -3.52
C ALA A 255 19.36 5.32 -4.56
N LEU A 256 18.68 4.72 -5.54
CA LEU A 256 19.31 3.95 -6.61
C LEU A 256 20.25 4.82 -7.47
N SER A 257 19.85 6.05 -7.78
CA SER A 257 20.67 6.99 -8.55
C SER A 257 21.95 7.38 -7.79
N GLN A 258 21.84 7.62 -6.48
CA GLN A 258 23.00 7.90 -5.62
C GLN A 258 23.98 6.73 -5.56
N ILE A 259 23.48 5.50 -5.40
CA ILE A 259 24.33 4.29 -5.39
C ILE A 259 25.03 4.12 -6.76
N LYS A 260 24.28 4.30 -7.85
CA LYS A 260 24.85 4.22 -9.20
C LYS A 260 25.96 5.24 -9.42
N GLN A 261 25.75 6.50 -9.02
CA GLN A 261 26.76 7.55 -9.13
C GLN A 261 28.00 7.25 -8.29
N ALA A 262 27.82 6.83 -7.03
CA ALA A 262 28.93 6.46 -6.16
C ALA A 262 29.78 5.31 -6.74
N ASN A 263 29.12 4.28 -7.31
CA ASN A 263 29.80 3.15 -7.91
C ASN A 263 30.56 3.53 -9.18
N LEU A 264 30.01 4.42 -10.01
CA LEU A 264 30.71 4.94 -11.19
C LEU A 264 31.92 5.80 -10.82
N ASP A 265 31.80 6.62 -9.77
CA ASP A 265 32.90 7.44 -9.27
C ASP A 265 34.05 6.58 -8.72
N GLU A 266 33.73 5.50 -8.01
CA GLU A 266 34.73 4.54 -7.51
C GLU A 266 35.41 3.79 -8.67
N ILE A 267 34.64 3.30 -9.64
CA ILE A 267 35.18 2.68 -10.86
C ILE A 267 36.13 3.63 -11.58
N ASN A 268 35.75 4.90 -11.72
CA ASN A 268 36.61 5.89 -12.35
C ASN A 268 37.91 6.12 -11.55
N LYS A 269 37.85 6.18 -10.21
CA LYS A 269 39.05 6.28 -9.36
C LYS A 269 39.98 5.08 -9.53
N GLU A 270 39.45 3.85 -9.51
CA GLU A 270 40.22 2.62 -9.73
C GLU A 270 40.82 2.59 -11.13
N TYR A 271 40.05 3.00 -12.14
CA TYR A 271 40.51 3.09 -13.53
C TYR A 271 41.69 4.06 -13.67
N GLN A 272 41.60 5.27 -13.10
CA GLN A 272 42.71 6.24 -13.11
C GLN A 272 43.95 5.71 -12.39
N ALA A 273 43.78 5.03 -11.26
CA ALA A 273 44.88 4.44 -10.50
C ALA A 273 45.56 3.27 -11.25
N LEU A 274 44.82 2.53 -12.08
CA LEU A 274 45.39 1.46 -12.91
C LEU A 274 46.12 2.01 -14.13
N ILE A 275 45.61 3.08 -14.75
CA ILE A 275 46.31 3.77 -15.85
C ILE A 275 47.64 4.34 -15.35
N SER A 276 47.66 5.04 -14.22
CA SER A 276 48.91 5.59 -13.69
C SER A 276 49.94 4.50 -13.39
N ARG A 277 49.50 3.35 -12.86
CA ARG A 277 50.37 2.16 -12.66
C ARG A 277 50.87 1.56 -13.97
N LEU A 278 50.07 1.58 -15.02
CA LEU A 278 50.45 1.10 -16.35
C LEU A 278 51.52 2.01 -16.97
N ASP A 279 51.37 3.33 -16.82
CA ASP A 279 52.32 4.32 -17.32
C ASP A 279 53.66 4.29 -16.56
N GLU A 280 53.65 3.94 -15.27
CA GLU A 280 54.86 3.86 -14.43
C GLU A 280 55.69 2.57 -14.61
N LYS A 281 55.12 1.49 -15.17
CA LYS A 281 55.75 0.16 -15.22
C LYS A 281 56.07 -0.30 -16.64
N SER A 282 57.34 -0.63 -16.89
CA SER A 282 57.86 -1.11 -18.18
C SER A 282 57.91 -2.65 -18.34
N SER A 283 57.43 -3.41 -17.35
CA SER A 283 57.51 -4.87 -17.37
C SER A 283 56.28 -5.51 -18.04
N SER A 284 56.53 -6.34 -19.07
CA SER A 284 55.51 -7.00 -19.90
C SER A 284 54.44 -7.77 -19.10
N ASP A 285 54.84 -8.48 -18.03
CA ASP A 285 53.93 -9.33 -17.25
C ASP A 285 53.01 -8.54 -16.32
N GLU A 286 53.49 -7.42 -15.76
CA GLU A 286 52.64 -6.53 -14.95
C GLU A 286 51.65 -5.77 -15.82
N SER A 287 52.03 -5.36 -17.04
CA SER A 287 51.12 -4.74 -18.00
C SER A 287 49.96 -5.65 -18.37
N ILE A 288 50.20 -6.96 -18.57
CA ILE A 288 49.13 -7.95 -18.86
C ILE A 288 48.15 -8.06 -17.69
N THR A 289 48.65 -8.01 -16.46
CA THR A 289 47.82 -8.08 -15.25
C THR A 289 46.93 -6.85 -15.11
N VAL A 290 47.50 -5.64 -15.30
CA VAL A 290 46.74 -4.39 -15.27
C VAL A 290 45.70 -4.32 -16.37
N ILE A 291 46.01 -4.80 -17.59
CA ILE A 291 45.03 -4.87 -18.70
C ILE A 291 43.84 -5.77 -18.35
N LYS A 292 44.07 -6.91 -17.69
CA LYS A 292 42.97 -7.78 -17.23
C LYS A 292 42.08 -7.08 -16.20
N GLU A 293 42.67 -6.35 -15.26
CA GLU A 293 41.93 -5.57 -14.27
C GLU A 293 41.11 -4.46 -14.93
N LEU A 294 41.68 -3.72 -15.89
CA LEU A 294 40.96 -2.70 -16.67
C LEU A 294 39.77 -3.28 -17.45
N LEU A 295 39.92 -4.44 -18.08
CA LEU A 295 38.80 -5.12 -18.76
C LEU A 295 37.71 -5.51 -17.76
N SER A 296 38.07 -6.00 -16.58
CA SER A 296 37.10 -6.32 -15.53
C SER A 296 36.36 -5.08 -15.04
N LEU A 297 37.04 -3.94 -14.92
CA LEU A 297 36.42 -2.65 -14.59
C LEU A 297 35.48 -2.17 -15.68
N GLN A 298 35.84 -2.32 -16.96
CA GLN A 298 34.97 -1.93 -18.06
C GLN A 298 33.68 -2.76 -18.11
N VAL A 299 33.77 -4.05 -17.76
CA VAL A 299 32.59 -4.91 -17.58
C VAL A 299 31.75 -4.42 -16.40
N ARG A 300 32.39 -4.11 -15.25
CA ARG A 300 31.72 -3.57 -14.06
C ARG A 300 31.02 -2.23 -14.36
N GLU A 301 31.68 -1.32 -15.07
CA GLU A 301 31.14 -0.03 -15.51
C GLU A 301 29.89 -0.23 -16.36
N ARG A 302 29.95 -1.13 -17.34
CA ARG A 302 28.79 -1.44 -18.19
C ARG A 302 27.63 -2.01 -17.38
N MET A 303 27.91 -2.88 -16.40
CA MET A 303 26.87 -3.44 -15.52
C MET A 303 26.22 -2.34 -14.66
N VAL A 304 27.02 -1.48 -14.03
CA VAL A 304 26.52 -0.38 -13.19
C VAL A 304 25.79 0.68 -14.03
N SER A 305 26.31 1.03 -15.20
CA SER A 305 25.69 2.00 -16.12
C SER A 305 24.32 1.53 -16.61
N ASN A 306 24.17 0.22 -16.85
CA ASN A 306 22.91 -0.41 -17.25
C ASN A 306 21.97 -0.72 -16.07
N MET A 307 22.35 -0.41 -14.83
CA MET A 307 21.47 -0.60 -13.68
C MET A 307 20.21 0.26 -13.82
N GLU A 308 19.05 -0.37 -13.65
CA GLU A 308 17.75 0.31 -13.64
C GLU A 308 17.65 1.24 -12.43
N GLU A 309 17.46 2.53 -12.69
CA GLU A 309 17.29 3.55 -11.65
C GLU A 309 15.84 3.65 -11.18
N TRP A 310 14.90 3.11 -11.97
CA TRP A 310 13.48 3.13 -11.63
C TRP A 310 13.05 1.76 -11.13
N PRO A 311 12.47 1.67 -9.94
CA PRO A 311 12.02 0.39 -9.38
C PRO A 311 10.80 -0.18 -10.10
N ILE A 312 10.20 0.56 -11.05
CA ILE A 312 9.01 0.15 -11.79
C ILE A 312 9.12 0.50 -13.27
N ASN A 313 8.59 -0.41 -14.10
CA ASN A 313 8.34 -0.18 -15.51
C ASN A 313 7.21 0.83 -15.74
N ILE A 314 7.41 1.81 -16.64
CA ILE A 314 6.41 2.81 -17.04
C ILE A 314 5.06 2.17 -17.39
N GLY A 315 5.07 1.00 -18.05
CA GLY A 315 3.86 0.26 -18.41
C GLY A 315 2.96 -0.12 -17.21
N PHE A 316 3.53 -0.24 -16.00
CA PHE A 316 2.74 -0.43 -14.79
C PHE A 316 1.96 0.83 -14.40
N VAL A 317 2.60 2.01 -14.45
CA VAL A 317 1.94 3.29 -14.17
C VAL A 317 0.75 3.46 -15.13
N THR A 318 0.93 3.08 -16.40
CA THR A 318 -0.14 3.09 -17.40
C THR A 318 -1.29 2.15 -17.02
N LYS A 319 -0.99 0.89 -16.65
CA LYS A 319 -2.02 -0.08 -16.19
C LYS A 319 -2.78 0.42 -14.97
N LEU A 320 -2.08 1.08 -14.06
CA LEU A 320 -2.66 1.60 -12.84
C LEU A 320 -3.57 2.80 -13.11
N LEU A 321 -3.14 3.71 -13.99
CA LEU A 321 -3.98 4.79 -14.52
C LEU A 321 -5.23 4.21 -15.21
N THR A 322 -5.08 3.16 -16.02
CA THR A 322 -6.23 2.49 -16.65
C THR A 322 -7.21 1.96 -15.60
N LEU A 323 -6.71 1.28 -14.56
CA LEU A 323 -7.56 0.74 -13.50
C LEU A 323 -8.37 1.82 -12.78
N VAL A 324 -7.77 2.98 -12.55
CA VAL A 324 -8.44 4.16 -11.96
C VAL A 324 -9.49 4.76 -12.89
N LEU A 325 -9.22 4.77 -14.20
CA LEU A 325 -10.11 5.37 -15.18
C LEU A 325 -11.29 4.48 -15.56
N ILE A 326 -11.20 3.15 -15.39
CA ILE A 326 -12.26 2.20 -15.76
C ILE A 326 -13.64 2.59 -15.19
N PRO A 327 -13.82 2.84 -13.87
CA PRO A 327 -15.13 3.20 -13.33
C PRO A 327 -15.69 4.48 -13.95
N ALA A 328 -14.83 5.49 -14.18
CA ALA A 328 -15.23 6.73 -14.80
C ALA A 328 -15.65 6.53 -16.27
N ILE A 329 -14.86 5.75 -17.03
CA ILE A 329 -15.14 5.41 -18.44
C ILE A 329 -16.47 4.65 -18.53
N VAL A 330 -16.66 3.60 -17.72
CA VAL A 330 -17.89 2.80 -17.69
C VAL A 330 -19.09 3.70 -17.41
N ARG A 331 -19.00 4.63 -16.47
CA ARG A 331 -20.11 5.55 -16.17
C ARG A 331 -20.40 6.50 -17.32
N VAL A 332 -19.38 7.10 -17.93
CA VAL A 332 -19.56 7.96 -19.11
C VAL A 332 -20.24 7.18 -20.24
N SER A 333 -19.83 5.94 -20.46
CA SER A 333 -20.46 5.06 -21.45
C SER A 333 -21.93 4.76 -21.12
N VAL A 334 -22.26 4.44 -19.87
CA VAL A 334 -23.66 4.18 -19.43
C VAL A 334 -24.52 5.45 -19.57
N GLU A 335 -24.00 6.60 -19.16
CA GLU A 335 -24.71 7.88 -19.26
C GLU A 335 -24.97 8.27 -20.73
N LEU A 336 -23.96 8.14 -21.60
CA LEU A 336 -24.13 8.37 -23.04
C LEU A 336 -25.16 7.41 -23.63
N PHE A 337 -25.08 6.12 -23.29
CA PHE A 337 -26.04 5.12 -23.75
C PHE A 337 -27.47 5.46 -23.34
N ASN A 338 -27.69 5.85 -22.08
CA ASN A 338 -29.01 6.24 -21.58
C ASN A 338 -29.55 7.50 -22.26
N ARG A 339 -28.70 8.47 -22.59
CA ARG A 339 -29.10 9.71 -23.29
C ARG A 339 -29.43 9.53 -24.78
N TYR A 340 -28.90 8.47 -25.41
CA TYR A 340 -29.14 8.20 -26.83
C TYR A 340 -30.31 7.25 -27.07
N LEU A 341 -30.72 6.46 -26.05
CA LEU A 341 -31.82 5.49 -26.16
C LEU A 341 -33.16 5.97 -25.59
N LEU A 342 -33.15 7.04 -24.79
CA LEU A 342 -34.33 7.77 -24.32
C LEU A 342 -34.42 9.10 -25.06
#